data_AF-A0A1V5LXZ1-F1
#
_entry.id   AF-A0A1V5LXZ1-F1
#
_cell.length_a   1.000
_cell.length_b   1.000
_cell.length_c   1.000
_cell.angle_alpha   90.00
_cell.angle_beta   90.00
_cell.angle_gamma   90.00
#
_symmetry.space_group_name_H-M   'P 1'
#
loop_
_entity.id
_entity.type
_entity.pdbx_description
1 polymer ?
#
loop_
_entity_poly.entity_id
_entity_poly.type
_entity_poly.pdbx_seq_one_letter_code
_entity_poly.pdbx_strand_id
1 'polypeptide(L)'
;MGFSIAKKVLKSACRRNRCKRRVREAYKAVKNELLSGDELAEGFKHWYAAIFVIGAEAQELPYTDLKRVMRECLVKANKKFGKANL
;
A
#
# COMPACT_ATOMS: atom_id res chain seq x y z
N MET A 1 2.59 -9.58 -1.43
CA MET A 1 2.36 -8.30 -0.72
C MET A 1 2.53 -8.48 0.78
N GLY A 2 3.38 -7.70 1.44
CA GLY A 2 3.58 -7.71 2.89
C GLY A 2 3.09 -6.43 3.56
N PHE A 3 2.52 -6.53 4.77
CA PHE A 3 2.13 -5.37 5.59
C PHE A 3 2.71 -5.49 7.00
N SER A 4 3.65 -4.60 7.32
CA SER A 4 4.40 -4.60 8.57
C SER A 4 4.07 -3.38 9.43
N ILE A 5 3.88 -3.62 10.73
CA ILE A 5 3.76 -2.58 11.77
C ILE A 5 4.64 -3.04 12.93
N ALA A 6 5.60 -2.22 13.33
CA ALA A 6 6.45 -2.53 14.47
C ALA A 6 5.64 -2.48 15.78
N LYS A 7 5.93 -3.39 16.73
CA LYS A 7 5.29 -3.42 18.06
C LYS A 7 5.53 -2.12 18.85
N LYS A 8 6.62 -1.40 18.55
CA LYS A 8 6.92 -0.08 19.15
C LYS A 8 5.98 1.04 18.67
N VAL A 9 5.45 0.93 17.45
CA VAL A 9 4.54 1.92 16.84
C VAL A 9 3.13 1.75 17.40
N LEU A 10 2.64 0.51 17.43
CA LEU A 10 1.35 0.16 18.04
C LEU A 10 1.54 -1.06 18.94
N LYS A 11 1.48 -0.85 20.26
CA LYS A 11 1.68 -1.91 21.27
C LYS A 11 0.57 -2.97 21.22
N SER A 12 -0.68 -2.53 21.12
CA SER A 12 -1.85 -3.42 21.06
C SER A 12 -1.87 -4.22 19.77
N ALA A 13 -1.99 -5.55 19.90
CA ALA A 13 -2.15 -6.46 18.76
C ALA A 13 -3.44 -6.17 17.98
N CYS A 14 -4.54 -5.92 18.68
CA CYS A 14 -5.83 -5.59 18.07
C CYS A 14 -5.74 -4.30 17.24
N ARG A 15 -5.08 -3.25 17.77
CA ARG A 15 -4.86 -2.00 17.03
C ARG A 15 -3.99 -2.21 15.80
N ARG A 16 -2.90 -2.98 15.90
CA ARG A 16 -2.06 -3.36 14.75
C ARG A 16 -2.87 -4.08 13.67
N ASN A 17 -3.68 -5.06 14.06
CA ASN A 17 -4.48 -5.83 13.11
C ASN A 17 -5.55 -4.96 12.43
N ARG A 18 -6.22 -4.08 13.19
CA ARG A 18 -7.17 -3.11 12.66
C ARG A 18 -6.52 -2.16 11.65
N CYS A 19 -5.35 -1.61 11.99
CA CYS A 19 -4.60 -0.74 11.10
C CYS A 19 -4.15 -1.48 9.81
N LYS A 20 -3.58 -2.68 9.93
CA LYS A 20 -3.23 -3.52 8.77
C LYS A 20 -4.44 -3.81 7.89
N ARG A 21 -5.60 -4.10 8.48
CA ARG A 21 -6.83 -4.35 7.71
C ARG A 21 -7.25 -3.11 6.92
N ARG A 22 -7.29 -1.94 7.57
CA ARG A 22 -7.62 -0.66 6.92
C ARG A 22 -6.69 -0.34 5.74
N VAL A 23 -5.38 -0.54 5.91
CA VAL A 23 -4.38 -0.33 4.84
C VAL A 23 -4.52 -1.36 3.72
N ARG A 24 -4.81 -2.63 4.04
CA ARG A 24 -5.05 -3.67 3.02
C ARG A 24 -6.28 -3.37 2.17
N GLU A 25 -7.35 -2.90 2.79
CA GLU A 25 -8.58 -2.51 2.09
C GLU A 25 -8.32 -1.32 1.16
N ALA A 26 -7.61 -0.30 1.64
CA ALA A 26 -7.19 0.83 0.81
C ALA A 26 -6.32 0.38 -0.38
N TYR A 27 -5.34 -0.51 -0.15
CA TYR A 27 -4.53 -1.10 -1.21
C TYR A 27 -5.39 -1.83 -2.25
N LYS A 28 -6.33 -2.68 -1.82
CA LYS A 28 -7.20 -3.42 -2.76
C LYS A 28 -8.02 -2.47 -3.63
N ALA A 29 -8.64 -1.47 -3.02
CA ALA A 29 -9.46 -0.50 -3.74
C ALA A 29 -8.63 0.26 -4.78
N VAL A 30 -7.48 0.82 -4.36
CA VAL A 30 -6.61 1.62 -5.23
C VAL A 30 -5.93 0.76 -6.30
N LYS A 31 -5.48 -0.44 -5.97
CA LYS A 31 -4.88 -1.37 -6.94
C LYS A 31 -5.87 -1.66 -8.07
N ASN A 32 -7.12 -1.98 -7.73
CA ASN A 32 -8.13 -2.28 -8.73
C ASN A 32 -8.42 -1.04 -9.60
N GLU A 33 -8.56 0.14 -9.00
CA GLU A 33 -8.75 1.40 -9.74
C GLU A 33 -7.61 1.65 -10.74
N LEU A 34 -6.36 1.50 -10.31
CA LEU A 34 -5.19 1.76 -11.14
C LEU A 34 -4.92 0.69 -12.20
N LEU A 35 -5.33 -0.55 -11.96
CA LEU A 35 -5.25 -1.61 -12.96
C LEU A 35 -6.34 -1.46 -14.02
N SER A 36 -7.55 -1.05 -13.63
CA SER A 36 -8.62 -0.77 -14.60
C SER A 36 -8.31 0.43 -15.51
N GLY A 37 -7.48 1.36 -15.05
CA GLY A 37 -7.01 2.51 -15.84
C GLY A 37 -5.67 2.30 -16.55
N ASP A 38 -5.16 1.08 -16.61
CA ASP A 38 -3.86 0.68 -17.20
C ASP A 38 -2.60 1.39 -16.65
N GLU A 39 -2.71 2.32 -15.69
CA GLU A 39 -1.59 3.06 -15.09
C GLU A 39 -0.52 2.16 -14.45
N LEU A 40 -0.91 0.96 -14.01
CA LEU A 40 -0.05 0.00 -13.33
C LEU A 40 0.06 -1.35 -14.04
N ALA A 41 -0.75 -1.63 -15.05
CA ALA A 41 -0.92 -2.98 -15.60
C ALA A 41 0.40 -3.61 -16.06
N GLU A 42 1.23 -2.86 -16.78
CA GLU A 42 2.51 -3.36 -17.27
C GLU A 42 3.56 -3.44 -16.16
N GLY A 43 3.75 -2.35 -15.43
CA GLY A 43 4.80 -2.29 -14.42
C GLY A 43 4.61 -3.25 -13.25
N PHE A 44 3.35 -3.58 -12.91
CA PHE A 44 3.05 -4.54 -11.85
C PHE A 44 3.53 -5.96 -12.16
N LYS A 45 3.68 -6.32 -13.44
CA LYS A 45 4.22 -7.63 -13.87
C LYS A 45 5.70 -7.81 -13.48
N HIS A 46 6.43 -6.70 -13.34
CA HIS A 46 7.84 -6.70 -12.98
C HIS A 46 8.09 -6.72 -11.47
N TRP A 47 7.04 -6.60 -10.65
CA TRP A 47 7.19 -6.55 -9.21
C TRP A 47 7.25 -7.96 -8.61
N TYR A 48 8.40 -8.35 -8.07
CA TYR A 48 8.51 -9.60 -7.31
C TYR A 48 7.71 -9.55 -6.01
N ALA A 49 7.89 -8.46 -5.24
CA ALA A 49 7.19 -8.25 -3.97
C ALA A 49 7.08 -6.77 -3.66
N ALA A 50 5.99 -6.37 -2.99
CA ALA A 50 5.88 -5.07 -2.35
C ALA A 50 5.55 -5.24 -0.87
N ILE A 51 6.29 -4.51 -0.03
CA ILE A 51 6.21 -4.53 1.43
C ILE A 51 5.88 -3.12 1.90
N PHE A 52 4.74 -2.96 2.56
CA PHE A 52 4.34 -1.72 3.20
C PHE A 52 4.77 -1.72 4.66
N VAL A 53 5.56 -0.73 5.05
CA VAL A 53 5.88 -0.41 6.44
C VAL A 53 4.94 0.71 6.88
N ILE A 54 4.09 0.43 7.87
CA ILE A 54 2.99 1.30 8.25
C ILE A 54 3.32 2.02 9.58
N GLY A 55 3.20 3.34 9.56
CA GLY A 55 3.31 4.21 10.74
C GLY A 55 2.03 4.26 11.60
N ALA A 56 2.10 4.88 12.77
CA ALA A 56 0.96 4.98 13.69
C ALA A 56 -0.15 5.87 13.14
N GLU A 57 0.24 6.85 12.34
CA GLU A 57 -0.60 7.89 11.73
C GLU A 57 -1.68 7.28 10.82
N ALA A 58 -1.37 6.14 10.19
CA ALA A 58 -2.30 5.40 9.33
C ALA A 58 -3.53 4.87 10.06
N GLN A 59 -3.50 4.80 11.41
CA GLN A 59 -4.67 4.39 12.19
C GLN A 59 -5.76 5.48 12.19
N GLU A 60 -5.35 6.73 12.37
CA GLU A 60 -6.24 7.87 12.57
C GLU A 60 -6.56 8.61 11.27
N LEU A 61 -5.73 8.40 10.23
CA LEU A 61 -5.90 9.04 8.94
C LEU A 61 -7.29 8.73 8.33
N PRO A 62 -8.04 9.73 7.84
CA PRO A 62 -9.28 9.50 7.11
C PRO A 62 -9.10 8.48 5.98
N TYR A 63 -10.11 7.64 5.73
CA TYR A 63 -9.96 6.56 4.75
C TYR A 63 -9.72 7.09 3.33
N THR A 64 -10.30 8.24 2.99
CA THR A 64 -10.06 8.97 1.73
C THR A 64 -8.59 9.35 1.57
N ASP A 65 -7.97 9.92 2.60
CA ASP A 65 -6.55 10.26 2.62
C ASP A 65 -5.67 9.02 2.58
N LEU A 66 -6.07 7.94 3.25
CA LEU A 66 -5.33 6.67 3.19
C LEU A 66 -5.29 6.11 1.77
N LYS A 67 -6.40 6.19 1.02
CA LYS A 67 -6.43 5.81 -0.40
C LYS A 67 -5.54 6.73 -1.24
N ARG A 68 -5.57 8.04 -1.01
CA ARG A 68 -4.70 9.00 -1.72
C ARG A 68 -3.22 8.68 -1.53
N VAL A 69 -2.78 8.52 -0.27
CA VAL A 69 -1.39 8.15 0.05
C VAL A 69 -1.04 6.79 -0.58
N MET A 70 -1.94 5.82 -0.53
CA MET A 70 -1.72 4.51 -1.15
C MET A 70 -1.53 4.61 -2.67
N ARG A 71 -2.34 5.44 -3.35
CA ARG A 71 -2.19 5.70 -4.79
C ARG A 71 -0.82 6.30 -5.09
N GLU A 72 -0.44 7.34 -4.36
CA GLU A 72 0.87 7.96 -4.51
C GLU A 72 2.02 6.98 -4.31
N CYS A 73 1.93 6.11 -3.28
CA CYS A 73 2.93 5.07 -3.04
C CYS A 73 3.05 4.11 -4.22
N LEU A 74 1.92 3.62 -4.75
CA LEU A 74 1.92 2.66 -5.85
C LEU A 74 2.42 3.29 -7.15
N VAL A 75 2.01 4.51 -7.48
CA VAL A 75 2.47 5.23 -8.67
C VAL A 75 3.97 5.52 -8.59
N LYS A 76 4.46 5.99 -7.42
CA LYS A 76 5.91 6.21 -7.21
C LYS A 76 6.70 4.91 -7.31
N ALA A 77 6.19 3.82 -6.74
CA ALA A 77 6.80 2.51 -6.87
C ALA A 77 6.81 2.04 -8.34
N ASN A 78 5.74 2.28 -9.10
CA ASN A 78 5.66 1.88 -10.50
C ASN A 78 6.65 2.62 -11.38
N LYS A 79 6.82 3.93 -11.15
CA LYS A 79 7.84 4.72 -11.84
C LYS A 79 9.26 4.19 -11.64
N LYS A 80 9.54 3.64 -10.45
CA LYS A 80 10.88 3.16 -10.07
C LYS A 80 11.13 1.69 -10.44
N PHE A 81 10.14 0.83 -10.24
CA PHE A 81 10.27 -0.63 -10.30
C PHE A 81 9.37 -1.28 -11.36
N GLY A 82 8.54 -0.51 -12.05
CA GLY A 82 7.63 -0.98 -13.08
C GLY A 82 8.24 -1.02 -14.48
N LYS A 83 9.57 -1.01 -14.59
CA LYS A 83 10.28 -1.21 -15.85
C LYS A 83 10.93 -2.59 -15.80
N ALA A 84 10.98 -3.28 -16.94
CA ALA A 84 11.80 -4.48 -17.06
C ALA A 84 13.25 -4.12 -16.69
N ASN A 85 13.86 -4.89 -15.79
CA ASN A 85 15.29 -4.82 -15.58
C ASN A 85 15.94 -5.35 -16.87
N LEU A 86 16.44 -4.43 -17.71
CA LEU A 86 17.37 -4.75 -18.80
C LEU A 86 18.71 -5.19 -18.20
#